data_AF-X1B2L0-F1
#
_entry.id   AF-X1B2L0-F1
#
_cell.length_a   1.000
_cell.length_b   1.000
_cell.length_c   1.000
_cell.angle_alpha   90.00
_cell.angle_beta   90.00
_cell.angle_gamma   90.00
#
_symmetry.space_group_name_H-M   'P 1'
#
loop_
_entity.id
_entity.type
_entity.pdbx_description
1 polymer ?
#
loop_
_entity_poly.entity_id
_entity_poly.type
_entity_poly.pdbx_seq_one_letter_code
_entity_poly.pdbx_strand_id
1 'polypeptide(L)' 'MSINVVERIDDRVKVRHVLASVFDKNGLEEFIPELIRINPEIKFFSTGGTYG' A
#
# COMPACT_ATOMS: atom_id res chain seq x y z
N MET A 1 20.70 -26.72 -17.26
CA MET A 1 19.78 -25.72 -16.70
C MET A 1 20.59 -24.50 -16.32
N SER A 2 20.30 -23.33 -16.88
CA SER A 2 20.95 -22.07 -16.51
C SER A 2 20.22 -21.43 -15.32
N ILE A 3 20.98 -20.92 -14.35
CA ILE A 3 20.43 -20.17 -13.21
C ILE A 3 20.30 -18.70 -13.63
N ASN A 4 19.16 -18.07 -13.34
CA ASN A 4 19.03 -16.62 -13.53
C ASN A 4 19.72 -15.90 -12.36
N VAL A 5 20.59 -14.94 -12.67
CA VAL A 5 21.29 -14.11 -11.68
C VAL A 5 20.77 -12.68 -11.77
N VAL A 6 20.33 -12.12 -10.65
CA VAL A 6 19.85 -10.74 -10.53
C VAL A 6 20.94 -9.89 -9.89
N GLU A 7 21.44 -8.88 -10.60
CA GLU A 7 22.50 -7.97 -10.11
C GLU A 7 21.96 -6.66 -9.53
N ARG A 8 20.71 -6.31 -9.82
CA ARG A 8 20.11 -5.02 -9.43
C ARG A 8 18.65 -5.21 -9.04
N ILE A 9 18.26 -4.48 -8.01
CA ILE A 9 16.87 -4.34 -7.57
C ILE A 9 16.59 -2.88 -7.25
N ASP A 10 15.33 -2.49 -7.36
CA ASP A 10 14.85 -1.30 -6.68
C ASP A 10 14.73 -1.61 -5.18
N ASP A 11 15.32 -0.76 -4.32
CA ASP A 11 15.25 -0.94 -2.85
C ASP A 11 13.82 -0.75 -2.34
N ARG A 12 13.26 0.46 -2.52
CA ARG A 12 11.90 0.81 -2.10
C ARG A 12 11.10 1.35 -3.26
N VAL A 13 9.96 0.72 -3.50
CA VAL A 13 9.00 1.15 -4.53
C VAL A 13 7.77 1.73 -3.84
N LYS A 14 7.39 2.96 -4.20
CA LYS A 14 6.19 3.61 -3.67
C LYS A 14 4.92 2.90 -4.13
N VAL A 15 4.02 2.60 -3.19
CA VAL A 15 2.67 2.09 -3.50
C VAL A 15 1.84 3.22 -4.11
N ARG A 16 1.24 2.97 -5.28
CA ARG A 16 0.43 3.96 -6.01
C ARG A 16 -1.07 3.77 -5.81
N HIS A 17 -1.51 2.54 -5.58
CA HIS A 17 -2.93 2.19 -5.47
C HIS A 17 -3.13 1.22 -4.30
N VAL A 18 -4.09 1.48 -3.43
CA VAL A 18 -4.43 0.63 -2.28
C VAL A 18 -5.93 0.38 -2.27
N LEU A 19 -6.33 -0.88 -2.11
CA LEU A 19 -7.71 -1.26 -1.79
C LEU A 19 -7.79 -1.66 -0.31
N ALA A 20 -8.54 -0.90 0.48
CA ALA A 20 -8.81 -1.22 1.88
C ALA A 20 -10.19 -1.89 2.01
N SER A 21 -10.20 -3.11 2.54
CA SER A 21 -11.42 -3.87 2.82
C SER A 21 -11.20 -4.70 4.07
N VAL A 22 -11.54 -4.12 5.23
CA VAL A 22 -11.33 -4.72 6.54
C VAL A 22 -12.60 -4.61 7.38
N PHE A 23 -12.82 -5.63 8.21
CA PHE A 23 -13.88 -5.64 9.22
C PHE A 23 -13.48 -4.81 10.43
N ASP A 24 -12.33 -5.15 11.03
CA ASP A 24 -11.70 -4.37 12.10
C ASP A 24 -10.97 -3.16 11.50
N LYS A 25 -11.29 -1.98 12.02
CA LYS A 25 -10.76 -0.69 11.56
C LYS A 25 -9.64 -0.15 12.44
N ASN A 26 -9.34 -0.82 13.56
CA ASN A 26 -8.32 -0.39 14.48
C ASN A 26 -6.99 -0.15 13.74
N GLY A 27 -6.43 1.05 13.89
CA GLY A 27 -5.15 1.44 13.29
C GLY A 27 -5.24 2.02 11.88
N LEU A 28 -6.41 2.08 11.23
CA LEU A 28 -6.55 2.74 9.93
C LEU A 28 -6.30 4.25 10.02
N GLU A 29 -6.64 4.85 11.16
CA GLU A 29 -6.44 6.25 11.48
C GLU A 29 -4.96 6.66 11.49
N GLU A 30 -4.04 5.74 11.72
CA GLU A 30 -2.59 5.95 11.61
C GLU A 30 -2.07 5.45 10.26
N PHE A 31 -2.50 4.25 9.84
CA PHE A 31 -2.00 3.58 8.64
C PHE A 31 -2.27 4.37 7.35
N ILE A 32 -3.47 4.94 7.20
CA ILE A 32 -3.85 5.67 5.98
C ILE A 32 -3.06 6.98 5.84
N PRO A 33 -3.01 7.89 6.84
CA PRO A 33 -2.20 9.10 6.74
C PRO A 33 -0.72 8.84 6.51
N GLU A 34 -0.17 7.78 7.10
CA GLU A 34 1.25 7.44 6.96
C GLU A 34 1.60 6.98 5.53
N LEU A 35 0.71 6.24 4.87
CA LEU A 35 0.86 5.90 3.45
C LEU A 35 0.77 7.14 2.55
N ILE A 36 -0.12 8.09 2.86
CA ILE A 36 -0.21 9.38 2.15
C ILE A 36 1.08 10.18 2.33
N ARG A 37 1.67 10.17 3.53
CA ARG A 37 2.95 10.84 3.82
C ARG A 37 4.10 10.29 2.97
N ILE A 38 4.13 8.97 2.75
CA ILE A 38 5.15 8.31 1.91
C ILE A 38 4.94 8.62 0.41
N ASN A 39 3.69 8.61 -0.04
CA ASN A 39 3.33 8.91 -1.42
C ASN A 39 2.05 9.79 -1.49
N PRO A 40 2.20 11.13 -1.62
CA PRO A 40 1.04 12.03 -1.70
C PRO A 40 0.12 11.79 -2.90
N GLU A 41 0.59 11.09 -3.93
CA GLU A 41 -0.18 10.72 -5.12
C GLU A 41 -0.88 9.36 -4.99
N ILE A 42 -0.80 8.70 -3.84
CA ILE A 42 -1.43 7.40 -3.63
C ILE A 42 -2.95 7.49 -3.76
N LYS A 43 -3.55 6.51 -4.45
CA LYS A 43 -5.00 6.41 -4.61
C LYS A 43 -5.56 5.29 -3.75
N PHE A 44 -6.49 5.63 -2.86
CA PHE A 44 -7.23 4.66 -2.07
C PHE A 44 -8.57 4.30 -2.72
N PHE A 45 -8.87 3.01 -2.68
CA PHE A 45 -10.17 2.43 -2.93
C PHE A 45 -10.65 1.79 -1.63
N SER A 46 -11.94 1.84 -1.36
CA SER A 46 -12.51 1.25 -0.14
C SER A 46 -13.79 0.50 -0.47
N THR A 47 -14.06 -0.57 0.28
CA THR A 47 -15.37 -1.23 0.28
C THR A 47 -16.28 -0.61 1.34
N GLY A 48 -17.60 -0.69 1.17
CA GLY A 48 -18.59 0.07 1.96
C GLY A 48 -18.29 0.15 3.47
N GLY A 49 -18.27 -1.00 4.15
CA GLY A 49 -18.07 -1.03 5.61
C GLY A 49 -16.68 -0.59 6.11
N THR A 50 -15.73 -0.31 5.21
CA THR A 50 -14.37 0.15 5.55
C THR A 50 -14.21 1.66 5.39
N TYR A 51 -15.07 2.33 4.61
CA TYR A 51 -15.03 3.79 4.45
C TYR A 51 -15.67 4.55 5.61
N GLY A 52 -16.66 3.93 6.26
CA GLY A 52 -17.45 4.54 7.35
C GLY A 52 -16.85 4.35 8.73
#